data_AF-H6RTA8-F1
#
_entry.id   AF-H6RTA8-F1
#
_cell.length_a   1.000
_cell.length_b   1.000
_cell.length_c   1.000
_cell.angle_alpha   90.00
_cell.angle_beta   90.00
_cell.angle_gamma   90.00
#
_symmetry.space_group_name_H-M   'P 1'
#
loop_
_entity.id
_entity.type
_entity.pdbx_description
1 polymer ?
#
loop_
_entity_poly.entity_id
_entity_poly.type
_entity_poly.pdbx_seq_one_letter_code
_entity_poly.pdbx_strand_id
1 'polypeptide(L)'
;MVSDPAAVEQLLRSQVAHRASRDQLSRSNPDFDAISPQAGQLDAAAVAELAARDPDAAARVLAAAARAFDPALRSAARALAARLPVGRPRSGTADRPGTSRLVTRREPTGSDVDLDASLAARGAEPHWRAEHLHTRGWRSTGRAVVLLVDASGSVAGDQLATAILTASALAQAMRPGDELGVVAFWSSAVVLRPLSAAPRVDLVVDRLSDLRGGGTTDLELALRTAAVQLARSRAADRQVLLLSDGLPTESPDPVDAARALARVPARLQVMALSAEEEASASCAALAAAGGGGVALLDRPSRAPAAVRELLG
;
A
#
# COMPACT_ATOMS: atom_id res chain seq x y z
N MET A 1 -3.47 -13.04 10.03
CA MET A 1 -3.12 -12.73 8.62
C MET A 1 -3.92 -13.65 7.70
N VAL A 2 -4.65 -13.08 6.75
CA VAL A 2 -5.37 -13.81 5.70
C VAL A 2 -4.69 -13.53 4.36
N SER A 3 -4.14 -14.58 3.74
CA SER A 3 -3.39 -14.47 2.48
C SER A 3 -3.75 -15.54 1.44
N ASP A 4 -4.47 -16.58 1.85
CA ASP A 4 -5.02 -17.57 0.93
C ASP A 4 -6.14 -16.92 0.09
N PRO A 5 -6.12 -17.06 -1.26
CA PRO A 5 -7.10 -16.40 -2.12
C PRO A 5 -8.55 -16.72 -1.77
N ALA A 6 -8.89 -17.95 -1.40
CA ALA A 6 -10.27 -18.32 -1.08
C ALA A 6 -10.71 -17.71 0.26
N ALA A 7 -9.82 -17.73 1.26
CA ALA A 7 -10.07 -17.08 2.55
C ALA A 7 -10.19 -15.55 2.41
N VAL A 8 -9.36 -14.93 1.55
CA VAL A 8 -9.46 -13.49 1.24
C VAL A 8 -10.81 -13.17 0.62
N GLU A 9 -11.25 -13.93 -0.39
CA GLU A 9 -12.57 -13.72 -1.03
C GLU A 9 -13.73 -13.93 -0.05
N GLN A 10 -13.66 -14.95 0.81
CA GLN A 10 -14.68 -15.19 1.83
C GLN A 10 -14.75 -14.03 2.83
N LEU A 11 -13.60 -13.50 3.26
CA LEU A 11 -13.53 -12.37 4.18
C LEU A 11 -14.04 -11.09 3.50
N LEU A 12 -13.67 -10.82 2.25
CA LEU A 12 -14.18 -9.66 1.52
C LEU A 12 -15.71 -9.71 1.39
N ARG A 13 -16.31 -10.89 1.20
CA ARG A 13 -17.77 -11.07 1.19
C ARG A 13 -18.43 -10.80 2.55
N SER A 14 -17.75 -11.07 3.67
CA SER A 14 -18.28 -10.74 5.01
C SER A 14 -18.06 -9.28 5.40
N GLN A 15 -17.10 -8.61 4.76
CA GLN A 15 -16.71 -7.22 5.01
C GLN A 15 -17.30 -6.22 4.01
N VAL A 16 -18.34 -6.60 3.25
CA VAL A 16 -18.93 -5.74 2.21
C VAL A 16 -19.42 -4.42 2.81
N ALA A 17 -18.82 -3.33 2.35
CA ALA A 17 -19.21 -1.97 2.70
C ALA A 17 -20.67 -1.68 2.31
N HIS A 18 -21.32 -0.81 3.09
CA HIS A 18 -22.64 -0.31 2.73
C HIS A 18 -22.58 0.41 1.39
N ARG A 19 -23.46 0.01 0.48
CA ARG A 19 -23.60 0.67 -0.82
C ARG A 19 -24.44 1.94 -0.66
N ALA A 20 -24.14 2.94 -1.49
CA ALA A 20 -24.86 4.21 -1.48
C ALA A 20 -25.86 4.28 -2.64
N SER A 21 -27.07 4.75 -2.36
CA SER A 21 -28.04 5.07 -3.41
C SER A 21 -27.65 6.37 -4.11
N ARG A 22 -28.22 6.62 -5.29
CA ARG A 22 -27.98 7.87 -6.02
C ARG A 22 -28.34 9.11 -5.18
N ASP A 23 -29.48 9.09 -4.49
CA ASP A 23 -29.91 10.20 -3.63
C ASP A 23 -28.97 10.42 -2.43
N GLN A 24 -28.37 9.34 -1.90
CA GLN A 24 -27.36 9.45 -0.85
C GLN A 24 -26.07 10.05 -1.40
N LEU A 25 -25.64 9.64 -2.60
CA LEU A 25 -24.46 10.19 -3.27
C LEU A 25 -24.62 11.68 -3.57
N SER A 26 -25.75 12.09 -4.16
CA SER A 26 -26.08 13.50 -4.43
C SER A 26 -26.08 14.36 -3.16
N ARG A 27 -26.67 13.85 -2.05
CA ARG A 27 -26.69 14.58 -0.77
C ARG A 27 -25.32 14.69 -0.09
N SER A 28 -24.48 13.68 -0.23
CA SER A 28 -23.16 13.64 0.43
C SER A 28 -22.04 14.27 -0.40
N ASN A 29 -22.25 14.44 -1.72
CA ASN A 29 -21.25 14.94 -2.66
C ASN A 29 -21.88 16.00 -3.58
N PRO A 30 -21.61 17.30 -3.35
CA PRO A 30 -22.23 18.39 -4.11
C PRO A 30 -22.03 18.32 -5.62
N ASP A 31 -20.85 17.87 -6.08
CA ASP A 31 -20.52 17.78 -7.51
C ASP A 31 -21.00 16.48 -8.19
N PHE A 32 -21.66 15.57 -7.46
CA PHE A 32 -22.01 14.25 -7.98
C PHE A 32 -22.97 14.30 -9.18
N ASP A 33 -24.02 15.12 -9.12
CA ASP A 33 -25.01 15.20 -10.19
C ASP A 33 -24.45 15.80 -11.48
N ALA A 34 -23.42 16.65 -11.37
CA ALA A 34 -22.73 17.21 -12.52
C ALA A 34 -21.90 16.16 -13.28
N ILE A 35 -21.29 15.20 -12.56
CA ILE A 35 -20.44 14.16 -13.17
C ILE A 35 -21.21 12.90 -13.56
N SER A 36 -22.39 12.66 -12.98
CA SER A 36 -23.24 11.51 -13.27
C SER A 36 -24.65 12.03 -13.57
N PRO A 37 -24.93 12.54 -14.78
CA PRO A 37 -26.21 13.19 -15.09
C PRO A 37 -27.37 12.19 -15.19
N GLN A 38 -27.09 10.93 -15.52
CA GLN A 38 -28.09 9.87 -15.67
C GLN A 38 -27.69 8.62 -14.86
N ALA A 39 -28.68 7.78 -14.52
CA ALA A 39 -28.43 6.50 -13.87
C ALA A 39 -27.48 5.63 -14.70
N GLY A 40 -26.52 4.98 -14.05
CA GLY A 40 -25.51 4.14 -14.68
C GLY A 40 -24.43 4.87 -15.49
N GLN A 41 -24.52 6.19 -15.63
CA GLN A 41 -23.57 6.99 -16.42
C GLN A 41 -22.63 7.79 -15.52
N LEU A 42 -21.37 7.85 -15.94
CA LEU A 42 -20.34 8.69 -15.36
C LEU A 42 -19.61 9.38 -16.50
N ASP A 43 -19.71 10.70 -16.56
CA ASP A 43 -19.09 11.50 -17.60
C ASP A 43 -17.61 11.72 -17.28
N ALA A 44 -16.75 11.04 -18.04
CA ALA A 44 -15.30 11.13 -17.86
C ALA A 44 -14.74 12.54 -18.10
N ALA A 45 -15.37 13.33 -18.98
CA ALA A 45 -14.95 14.71 -19.25
C ALA A 45 -15.32 15.61 -18.06
N ALA A 46 -16.54 15.49 -17.54
CA ALA A 46 -16.96 16.21 -16.35
C ALA A 46 -16.11 15.85 -15.12
N VAL A 47 -15.74 14.57 -14.97
CA VAL A 47 -14.80 14.13 -13.92
C VAL A 47 -13.42 14.76 -14.11
N ALA A 48 -12.91 14.85 -15.34
CA ALA A 48 -11.61 15.47 -15.62
C ALA A 48 -11.64 16.98 -15.35
N GLU A 49 -12.72 17.67 -15.70
CA GLU A 49 -12.93 19.09 -15.40
C GLU A 49 -13.01 19.33 -13.88
N LEU A 50 -13.76 18.49 -13.16
CA LEU A 50 -13.79 18.53 -11.69
C LEU A 50 -12.41 18.29 -11.12
N ALA A 51 -11.66 17.29 -11.59
CA ALA A 51 -10.32 16.99 -11.10
C ALA A 51 -9.32 18.13 -11.37
N ALA A 52 -9.50 18.87 -12.48
CA ALA A 52 -8.69 20.05 -12.79
C ALA A 52 -9.00 21.24 -11.86
N ARG A 53 -10.26 21.40 -11.45
CA ARG A 53 -10.71 22.46 -10.54
C ARG A 53 -10.44 22.14 -9.08
N ASP A 54 -10.83 20.95 -8.64
CA ASP A 54 -10.69 20.43 -7.28
C ASP A 54 -10.41 18.91 -7.32
N PRO A 55 -9.13 18.50 -7.27
CA PRO A 55 -8.76 17.09 -7.32
C PRO A 55 -9.22 16.30 -6.09
N ASP A 56 -9.37 16.95 -4.93
CA ASP A 56 -9.83 16.30 -3.70
C ASP A 56 -11.33 15.99 -3.78
N ALA A 57 -12.13 16.93 -4.30
CA ALA A 57 -13.54 16.69 -4.59
C ALA A 57 -13.72 15.56 -5.61
N ALA A 58 -13.00 15.59 -6.74
CA ALA A 58 -13.07 14.53 -7.75
C ALA A 58 -12.75 13.14 -7.17
N ALA A 59 -11.69 13.04 -6.35
CA ALA A 59 -11.30 11.79 -5.72
C ALA A 59 -12.36 11.28 -4.73
N ARG A 60 -12.94 12.17 -3.91
CA ARG A 60 -14.03 11.83 -3.00
C ARG A 60 -15.27 11.33 -3.74
N VAL A 61 -15.70 12.01 -4.80
CA VAL A 61 -16.89 11.59 -5.55
C VAL A 61 -16.65 10.25 -6.25
N LEU A 62 -15.46 10.03 -6.85
CA LEU A 62 -15.13 8.74 -7.45
C LEU A 62 -15.05 7.61 -6.42
N ALA A 63 -14.48 7.86 -5.24
CA ALA A 63 -14.43 6.89 -4.15
C ALA A 63 -15.85 6.54 -3.65
N ALA A 64 -16.75 7.53 -3.56
CA ALA A 64 -18.14 7.31 -3.19
C ALA A 64 -18.90 6.54 -4.28
N ALA A 65 -18.73 6.91 -5.55
CA ALA A 65 -19.35 6.24 -6.69
C ALA A 65 -18.83 4.80 -6.87
N ALA A 66 -17.59 4.50 -6.48
CA ALA A 66 -17.03 3.15 -6.44
C ALA A 66 -17.74 2.21 -5.44
N ARG A 67 -18.65 2.76 -4.61
CA ARG A 67 -19.57 2.05 -3.71
C ARG A 67 -21.05 2.23 -4.06
N ALA A 68 -21.37 2.70 -5.26
CA ALA A 68 -22.76 2.86 -5.68
C ALA A 68 -23.51 1.51 -5.74
N PHE A 69 -24.80 1.52 -5.39
CA PHE A 69 -25.69 0.38 -5.62
C PHE A 69 -25.73 -0.02 -7.10
N ASP A 70 -25.78 0.97 -7.98
CA ASP A 70 -25.75 0.81 -9.43
C ASP A 70 -24.43 0.17 -9.89
N PRO A 71 -24.46 -1.04 -10.48
CA PRO A 71 -23.25 -1.74 -10.93
C PRO A 71 -22.49 -1.01 -12.05
N ALA A 72 -23.18 -0.32 -12.95
CA ALA A 72 -22.57 0.36 -14.10
C ALA A 72 -21.85 1.64 -13.66
N LEU A 73 -22.47 2.42 -12.79
CA LEU A 73 -21.82 3.59 -12.17
C LEU A 73 -20.59 3.16 -11.37
N ARG A 74 -20.71 2.07 -10.61
CA ARG A 74 -19.62 1.54 -9.79
C ARG A 74 -18.41 1.13 -10.63
N SER A 75 -18.63 0.36 -11.70
CA SER A 75 -17.56 -0.09 -12.58
C SER A 75 -16.90 1.07 -13.31
N ALA A 76 -17.68 2.06 -13.78
CA ALA A 76 -17.16 3.27 -14.40
C ALA A 76 -16.30 4.08 -13.43
N ALA A 77 -16.76 4.26 -12.19
CA ALA A 77 -16.02 4.98 -11.16
C ALA A 77 -14.68 4.30 -10.81
N ARG A 78 -14.69 2.96 -10.64
CA ARG A 78 -13.47 2.17 -10.38
C ARG A 78 -12.47 2.27 -11.54
N ALA A 79 -12.96 2.19 -12.78
CA ALA A 79 -12.14 2.33 -13.97
C ALA A 79 -11.52 3.73 -14.11
N LEU A 80 -12.27 4.80 -13.82
CA LEU A 80 -11.75 6.16 -13.83
C LEU A 80 -10.78 6.42 -12.66
N ALA A 81 -11.06 5.87 -11.47
CA ALA A 81 -10.21 6.04 -10.31
C ALA A 81 -8.82 5.41 -10.47
N ALA A 82 -8.73 4.29 -11.18
CA ALA A 82 -7.46 3.67 -11.56
C ALA A 82 -6.69 4.49 -12.62
N ARG A 83 -7.37 5.39 -13.34
CA ARG A 83 -6.83 6.19 -14.48
C ARG A 83 -6.71 7.68 -14.18
N LEU A 84 -7.10 8.13 -12.99
CA LEU A 84 -6.94 9.50 -12.53
C LEU A 84 -5.49 9.93 -12.81
N PRO A 85 -5.23 11.07 -13.44
CA PRO A 85 -3.87 11.51 -13.69
C PRO A 85 -3.20 11.85 -12.36
N VAL A 86 -2.42 10.89 -11.85
CA VAL A 86 -1.78 11.00 -10.55
C VAL A 86 -0.42 11.70 -10.72
N GLY A 87 -0.48 12.97 -11.13
CA GLY A 87 0.68 13.82 -11.35
C GLY A 87 1.53 13.46 -12.57
N ARG A 88 2.47 14.35 -12.90
CA ARG A 88 3.34 14.21 -14.08
C ARG A 88 4.15 12.90 -14.00
N PRO A 89 4.16 12.07 -15.06
CA PRO A 89 5.00 10.87 -15.10
C PRO A 89 6.46 11.26 -14.86
N ARG A 90 7.22 10.35 -14.23
CA ARG A 90 8.63 10.56 -13.85
C ARG A 90 9.43 11.14 -15.03
N SER A 91 9.78 12.42 -14.96
CA SER A 91 10.82 13.00 -15.81
C SER A 91 12.17 12.85 -15.10
N GLY A 92 13.11 12.10 -15.68
CA GLY A 92 14.53 12.24 -15.34
C GLY A 92 15.12 11.36 -14.23
N THR A 93 14.53 10.21 -13.87
CA THR A 93 15.34 9.22 -13.13
C THR A 93 16.10 8.35 -14.12
N ALA A 94 17.43 8.47 -14.08
CA ALA A 94 18.36 7.66 -14.86
C ALA A 94 17.88 6.21 -14.92
N ASP A 95 17.95 5.63 -16.11
CA ASP A 95 17.76 4.19 -16.27
C ASP A 95 18.64 3.49 -15.25
N ARG A 96 18.05 2.66 -14.38
CA ARG A 96 18.85 1.73 -13.58
C ARG A 96 19.33 0.68 -14.57
N PRO A 97 20.62 0.60 -14.92
CA PRO A 97 21.09 -0.43 -15.83
C PRO A 97 20.82 -1.78 -15.16
N GLY A 98 19.97 -2.59 -15.78
CA GLY A 98 19.49 -3.85 -15.23
C GLY A 98 20.37 -5.01 -15.64
N THR A 99 21.38 -5.32 -14.85
CA THR A 99 21.88 -6.70 -14.75
C THR A 99 21.61 -7.18 -13.34
N SER A 100 20.90 -8.29 -13.20
CA SER A 100 20.79 -8.98 -11.92
C SER A 100 22.20 -9.23 -11.38
N ARG A 101 22.45 -8.89 -10.12
CA ARG A 101 23.77 -9.09 -9.50
C ARG A 101 23.65 -10.25 -8.51
N LEU A 102 24.59 -11.19 -8.59
CA LEU A 102 24.74 -12.20 -7.57
C LEU A 102 25.20 -11.53 -6.28
N VAL A 103 24.48 -11.74 -5.19
CA VAL A 103 24.77 -11.14 -3.88
C VAL A 103 24.67 -12.20 -2.80
N THR A 104 25.54 -12.07 -1.80
CA THR A 104 25.55 -12.89 -0.59
C THR A 104 24.63 -12.28 0.47
N ARG A 105 23.86 -13.10 1.18
CA ARG A 105 22.78 -12.71 2.10
C ARG A 105 22.69 -13.65 3.27
N ARG A 106 22.08 -13.19 4.35
CA ARG A 106 21.69 -14.01 5.51
C ARG A 106 20.19 -14.35 5.42
N GLU A 107 19.81 -15.10 4.40
CA GLU A 107 18.42 -15.54 4.16
C GLU A 107 18.37 -17.06 3.88
N PRO A 108 17.38 -17.81 4.42
CA PRO A 108 17.24 -19.26 4.17
C PRO A 108 16.82 -19.62 2.74
N THR A 109 16.39 -18.64 1.95
CA THR A 109 15.75 -18.84 0.63
C THR A 109 16.70 -18.58 -0.55
N GLY A 110 17.98 -18.35 -0.29
CA GLY A 110 18.98 -18.23 -1.36
C GLY A 110 19.16 -19.56 -2.09
N SER A 111 19.50 -19.46 -3.38
CA SER A 111 19.58 -20.64 -4.26
C SER A 111 20.88 -21.44 -4.06
N ASP A 112 21.90 -20.83 -3.45
CA ASP A 112 23.21 -21.42 -3.22
C ASP A 112 23.76 -20.96 -1.85
N VAL A 113 24.64 -21.73 -1.21
CA VAL A 113 25.24 -21.38 0.09
C VAL A 113 26.58 -20.68 -0.14
N ASP A 114 26.75 -19.49 0.45
CA ASP A 114 28.06 -18.82 0.46
C ASP A 114 28.91 -19.41 1.59
N LEU A 115 29.67 -20.45 1.28
CA LEU A 115 30.51 -21.13 2.27
C LEU A 115 31.54 -20.19 2.89
N ASP A 116 32.17 -19.32 2.10
CA ASP A 116 33.20 -18.40 2.59
C ASP A 116 32.62 -17.39 3.58
N ALA A 117 31.50 -16.76 3.22
CA ALA A 117 30.82 -15.82 4.11
C ALA A 117 30.23 -16.54 5.34
N SER A 118 29.73 -17.76 5.19
CA SER A 118 29.17 -18.53 6.31
C SER A 118 30.25 -18.97 7.29
N LEU A 119 31.40 -19.42 6.79
CA LEU A 119 32.56 -19.79 7.61
C LEU A 119 33.14 -18.56 8.32
N ALA A 120 33.26 -17.44 7.62
CA ALA A 120 33.69 -16.18 8.19
C ALA A 120 32.74 -15.70 9.31
N ALA A 121 31.43 -15.81 9.10
CA ALA A 121 30.42 -15.43 10.08
C ALA A 121 30.37 -16.36 11.30
N ARG A 122 30.63 -17.67 11.14
CA ARG A 122 30.75 -18.61 12.26
C ARG A 122 31.99 -18.34 13.10
N GLY A 123 33.08 -17.93 12.45
CA GLY A 123 34.37 -17.77 13.12
C GLY A 123 34.80 -19.04 13.87
N ALA A 124 35.16 -18.89 15.13
CA ALA A 124 35.60 -19.98 16.00
C ALA A 124 34.45 -20.68 16.77
N GLU A 125 33.19 -20.32 16.53
CA GLU A 125 32.07 -20.90 17.27
C GLU A 125 31.94 -22.41 17.01
N PRO A 126 31.77 -23.23 18.07
CA PRO A 126 31.83 -24.69 17.96
C PRO A 126 30.61 -25.31 17.25
N HIS A 127 29.45 -24.64 17.25
CA HIS A 127 28.22 -25.12 16.60
C HIS A 127 27.69 -24.11 15.59
N TRP A 128 27.10 -24.62 14.51
CA TRP A 128 26.40 -23.79 13.52
C TRP A 128 25.07 -23.30 14.08
N ARG A 129 24.78 -22.01 13.86
CA ARG A 129 23.48 -21.40 14.10
C ARG A 129 22.91 -20.85 12.80
N ALA A 130 21.59 -20.64 12.76
CA ALA A 130 20.91 -20.05 11.61
C ALA A 130 21.49 -18.68 11.21
N GLU A 131 22.07 -17.97 12.17
CA GLU A 131 22.73 -16.69 11.99
C GLU A 131 24.05 -16.72 11.24
N HIS A 132 24.73 -17.88 11.23
CA HIS A 132 25.98 -18.05 10.50
C HIS A 132 25.74 -18.36 9.03
N LEU A 133 24.56 -18.87 8.67
CA LEU A 133 24.27 -19.30 7.31
C LEU A 133 24.08 -18.09 6.39
N HIS A 134 24.96 -18.00 5.39
CA HIS A 134 24.89 -17.05 4.31
C HIS A 134 24.63 -17.79 2.99
N THR A 135 23.74 -17.25 2.17
CA THR A 135 23.35 -17.80 0.88
C THR A 135 23.58 -16.79 -0.23
N ARG A 136 23.93 -17.26 -1.43
CA ARG A 136 24.04 -16.46 -2.66
C ARG A 136 22.73 -16.53 -3.41
N GLY A 137 22.33 -15.39 -3.99
CA GLY A 137 21.15 -15.32 -4.82
C GLY A 137 21.23 -14.16 -5.80
N TRP A 138 20.56 -14.31 -6.94
CA TRP A 138 20.40 -13.22 -7.90
C TRP A 138 19.47 -12.17 -7.31
N ARG A 139 19.94 -10.93 -7.23
CA ARG A 139 19.10 -9.76 -6.95
C ARG A 139 18.78 -9.02 -8.24
N SER A 140 17.50 -8.68 -8.42
CA SER A 140 17.11 -7.73 -9.46
C SER A 140 17.37 -6.30 -8.96
N THR A 141 17.69 -5.39 -9.88
CA THR A 141 17.76 -3.94 -9.59
C THR A 141 16.38 -3.29 -9.43
N GLY A 142 15.32 -4.11 -9.45
CA GLY A 142 13.93 -3.69 -9.27
C GLY A 142 13.60 -3.33 -7.82
N ARG A 143 12.40 -2.79 -7.66
CA ARG A 143 11.80 -2.36 -6.40
C ARG A 143 10.62 -3.24 -6.04
N ALA A 144 10.47 -3.53 -4.76
CA ALA A 144 9.27 -4.15 -4.19
C ALA A 144 8.68 -3.23 -3.13
N VAL A 145 7.42 -2.85 -3.31
CA VAL A 145 6.68 -2.00 -2.37
C VAL A 145 5.49 -2.76 -1.81
N VAL A 146 5.32 -2.79 -0.49
CA VAL A 146 4.07 -3.23 0.14
C VAL A 146 3.35 -2.00 0.69
N LEU A 147 2.18 -1.69 0.13
CA LEU A 147 1.27 -0.68 0.67
C LEU A 147 0.43 -1.30 1.79
N LEU A 148 0.54 -0.77 3.00
CA LEU A 148 -0.34 -1.06 4.13
C LEU A 148 -1.38 0.04 4.22
N VAL A 149 -2.66 -0.32 4.13
CA VAL A 149 -3.80 0.60 4.26
C VAL A 149 -4.49 0.32 5.58
N ASP A 150 -4.47 1.30 6.48
CA ASP A 150 -5.24 1.26 7.70
C ASP A 150 -6.74 1.34 7.38
N ALA A 151 -7.46 0.31 7.80
CA ALA A 151 -8.89 0.14 7.66
C ALA A 151 -9.56 -0.06 9.03
N SER A 152 -8.95 0.47 10.09
CA SER A 152 -9.50 0.46 11.45
C SER A 152 -10.80 1.28 11.56
N GLY A 153 -10.80 2.44 10.93
CA GLY A 153 -11.98 3.29 10.76
C GLY A 153 -12.90 2.82 9.63
N SER A 154 -14.04 3.50 9.52
CA SER A 154 -14.86 3.40 8.30
C SER A 154 -14.04 3.92 7.12
N VAL A 155 -13.63 3.03 6.22
CA VAL A 155 -12.83 3.40 5.03
C VAL A 155 -13.73 4.10 4.03
N ALA A 156 -14.18 5.32 4.27
CA ALA A 156 -15.09 6.07 3.41
C ALA A 156 -14.58 7.49 3.17
N GLY A 157 -15.17 8.19 2.21
CA GLY A 157 -14.81 9.59 1.91
C GLY A 157 -13.31 9.74 1.63
N ASP A 158 -12.65 10.63 2.38
CA ASP A 158 -11.24 10.97 2.19
C ASP A 158 -10.29 9.80 2.43
N GLN A 159 -10.57 8.89 3.38
CA GLN A 159 -9.68 7.76 3.64
C GLN A 159 -9.64 6.80 2.45
N LEU A 160 -10.81 6.49 1.87
CA LEU A 160 -10.90 5.66 0.68
C LEU A 160 -10.29 6.36 -0.54
N ALA A 161 -10.59 7.64 -0.74
CA ALA A 161 -10.01 8.44 -1.81
C ALA A 161 -8.47 8.47 -1.72
N THR A 162 -7.93 8.67 -0.52
CA THR A 162 -6.50 8.69 -0.23
C THR A 162 -5.85 7.34 -0.51
N ALA A 163 -6.46 6.23 -0.05
CA ALA A 163 -5.94 4.89 -0.31
C ALA A 163 -5.92 4.56 -1.82
N ILE A 164 -7.00 4.91 -2.54
CA ILE A 164 -7.09 4.70 -3.99
C ILE A 164 -6.04 5.54 -4.73
N LEU A 165 -5.93 6.84 -4.43
CA LEU A 165 -4.95 7.71 -5.08
C LEU A 165 -3.51 7.29 -4.77
N THR A 166 -3.24 6.84 -3.55
CA THR A 166 -1.93 6.29 -3.16
C THR A 166 -1.60 5.02 -3.96
N ALA A 167 -2.53 4.07 -4.03
CA ALA A 167 -2.34 2.84 -4.79
C ALA A 167 -2.15 3.11 -6.30
N SER A 168 -2.92 4.04 -6.86
CA SER A 168 -2.79 4.49 -8.25
C SER A 168 -1.47 5.25 -8.49
N ALA A 169 -1.01 6.08 -7.54
CA ALA A 169 0.29 6.76 -7.60
C ALA A 169 1.44 5.76 -7.62
N LEU A 170 1.40 4.78 -6.71
CA LEU A 170 2.40 3.73 -6.62
C LEU A 170 2.47 2.94 -7.93
N ALA A 171 1.33 2.47 -8.42
CA ALA A 171 1.31 1.68 -9.64
C ALA A 171 1.85 2.43 -10.86
N GLN A 172 1.60 3.74 -10.96
CA GLN A 172 2.18 4.58 -12.02
C GLN A 172 3.65 4.90 -11.80
N ALA A 173 4.13 4.90 -10.56
CA ALA A 173 5.53 5.10 -10.22
C ALA A 173 6.40 3.84 -10.44
N MET A 174 5.78 2.65 -10.49
CA MET A 174 6.47 1.37 -10.68
C MET A 174 6.93 1.18 -12.14
N ARG A 175 8.13 0.62 -12.31
CA ARG A 175 8.69 0.23 -13.61
C ARG A 175 8.28 -1.20 -13.98
N PRO A 176 8.36 -1.59 -15.26
CA PRO A 176 8.27 -3.01 -15.63
C PRO A 176 9.26 -3.85 -14.81
N GLY A 177 8.76 -4.86 -14.11
CA GLY A 177 9.55 -5.73 -13.23
C GLY A 177 9.61 -5.30 -11.76
N ASP A 178 9.06 -4.14 -11.40
CA ASP A 178 8.82 -3.78 -10.00
C ASP A 178 7.59 -4.53 -9.46
N GLU A 179 7.62 -4.83 -8.17
CA GLU A 179 6.60 -5.60 -7.46
C GLU A 179 5.82 -4.66 -6.53
N LEU A 180 4.49 -4.77 -6.55
CA LEU A 180 3.62 -4.03 -5.64
C LEU A 180 2.71 -5.02 -4.91
N GLY A 181 2.69 -4.95 -3.58
CA GLY A 181 1.75 -5.67 -2.72
C GLY A 181 0.83 -4.66 -2.06
N VAL A 182 -0.41 -5.05 -1.79
CA VAL A 182 -1.37 -4.23 -1.05
C VAL A 182 -2.00 -5.07 0.04
N VAL A 183 -1.97 -4.55 1.26
CA VAL A 183 -2.55 -5.17 2.46
C VAL A 183 -3.44 -4.14 3.12
N ALA A 184 -4.69 -4.51 3.41
CA ALA A 184 -5.54 -3.74 4.31
C ALA A 184 -5.46 -4.36 5.71
N PHE A 185 -5.47 -3.53 6.75
CA PHE A 185 -5.37 -4.01 8.12
C PHE A 185 -6.26 -3.25 9.11
N TRP A 186 -6.65 -3.96 10.17
CA TRP A 186 -7.38 -3.49 11.37
C TRP A 186 -7.01 -4.47 12.51
N SER A 187 -7.94 -5.08 13.27
CA SER A 187 -7.70 -6.32 14.06
C SER A 187 -7.31 -7.55 13.22
N SER A 188 -7.31 -7.42 11.89
CA SER A 188 -6.87 -8.47 10.97
C SER A 188 -6.10 -7.83 9.82
N ALA A 189 -5.13 -8.55 9.25
CA ALA A 189 -4.42 -8.13 8.04
C ALA A 189 -4.77 -9.04 6.87
N VAL A 190 -5.19 -8.44 5.76
CA VAL A 190 -5.69 -9.13 4.56
C VAL A 190 -4.88 -8.68 3.34
N VAL A 191 -4.27 -9.65 2.65
CA VAL A 191 -3.47 -9.39 1.46
C VAL A 191 -4.40 -9.20 0.26
N LEU A 192 -4.75 -7.94 -0.03
CA LEU A 192 -5.60 -7.57 -1.17
C LEU A 192 -4.90 -7.76 -2.51
N ARG A 193 -3.58 -7.63 -2.55
CA ARG A 193 -2.78 -7.99 -3.72
C ARG A 193 -1.43 -8.51 -3.26
N PRO A 194 -1.09 -9.78 -3.52
CA PRO A 194 0.24 -10.28 -3.19
C PRO A 194 1.29 -9.69 -4.13
N LEU A 195 2.54 -9.55 -3.67
CA LEU A 195 3.66 -9.02 -4.47
C LEU A 195 3.88 -9.79 -5.78
N SER A 196 3.59 -11.10 -5.78
CA SER A 196 3.74 -11.99 -6.94
C SER A 196 2.64 -11.86 -8.00
N ALA A 197 1.59 -11.08 -7.75
CA ALA A 197 0.50 -10.93 -8.71
C ALA A 197 0.86 -9.96 -9.85
N ALA A 198 0.25 -10.17 -11.02
CA ALA A 198 0.32 -9.22 -12.13
C ALA A 198 -0.12 -7.80 -11.69
N PRO A 199 0.43 -6.73 -12.29
CA PRO A 199 0.08 -5.35 -11.96
C PRO A 199 -1.35 -5.02 -12.45
N ARG A 200 -2.33 -5.27 -11.58
CA ARG A 200 -3.74 -4.93 -11.79
C ARG A 200 -4.21 -3.97 -10.69
N VAL A 201 -4.19 -2.69 -11.01
CA VAL A 201 -4.58 -1.58 -10.10
C VAL A 201 -6.09 -1.56 -9.89
N ASP A 202 -6.85 -1.88 -10.93
CA ASP A 202 -8.29 -2.05 -10.91
C ASP A 202 -8.75 -2.99 -9.79
N LEU A 203 -8.09 -4.14 -9.62
CA LEU A 203 -8.39 -5.08 -8.54
C LEU A 203 -8.13 -4.50 -7.14
N VAL A 204 -7.15 -3.61 -7.00
CA VAL A 204 -6.87 -2.95 -5.72
C VAL A 204 -7.98 -1.96 -5.40
N VAL A 205 -8.38 -1.14 -6.37
CA VAL A 205 -9.49 -0.19 -6.22
C VAL A 205 -10.79 -0.93 -5.88
N ASP A 206 -11.06 -2.05 -6.56
CA ASP A 206 -12.22 -2.90 -6.31
C ASP A 206 -12.24 -3.39 -4.86
N ARG A 207 -11.16 -4.04 -4.42
CA ARG A 207 -11.07 -4.65 -3.10
C ARG A 207 -11.09 -3.61 -1.98
N LEU A 208 -10.39 -2.48 -2.15
CA LEU A 208 -10.46 -1.37 -1.18
C LEU A 208 -11.87 -0.77 -1.09
N SER A 209 -12.56 -0.63 -2.23
CA SER A 209 -13.93 -0.12 -2.26
C SER A 209 -14.92 -1.07 -1.59
N ASP A 210 -14.66 -2.38 -1.60
CA ASP A 210 -15.55 -3.35 -0.96
C ASP A 210 -15.34 -3.48 0.54
N LEU A 211 -14.21 -3.00 1.09
CA LEU A 211 -13.90 -3.10 2.51
C LEU A 211 -14.70 -2.10 3.37
N ARG A 212 -15.39 -2.63 4.38
CA ARG A 212 -16.01 -1.81 5.44
C ARG A 212 -14.99 -1.24 6.43
N GLY A 213 -13.97 -2.02 6.76
CA GLY A 213 -13.05 -1.76 7.88
C GLY A 213 -13.49 -2.43 9.19
N GLY A 214 -12.72 -2.28 10.26
CA GLY A 214 -13.03 -2.86 11.57
C GLY A 214 -12.42 -2.07 12.72
N GLY A 215 -13.16 -1.82 13.80
CA GLY A 215 -12.89 -0.73 14.77
C GLY A 215 -11.59 -0.72 15.60
N THR A 216 -10.56 -1.50 15.27
CA THR A 216 -9.27 -1.51 15.99
C THR A 216 -8.08 -1.53 15.02
N THR A 217 -6.93 -1.06 15.49
CA THR A 217 -5.70 -0.90 14.71
C THR A 217 -4.61 -1.82 15.25
N ASP A 218 -4.27 -2.89 14.51
CA ASP A 218 -3.13 -3.78 14.80
C ASP A 218 -1.98 -3.53 13.79
N LEU A 219 -1.14 -2.54 14.12
CA LEU A 219 0.04 -2.17 13.35
C LEU A 219 1.11 -3.28 13.34
N GLU A 220 1.26 -3.98 14.46
CA GLU A 220 2.22 -5.09 14.55
C GLU A 220 1.89 -6.20 13.55
N LEU A 221 0.63 -6.62 13.47
CA LEU A 221 0.17 -7.61 12.50
C LEU A 221 0.35 -7.13 11.07
N ALA A 222 0.11 -5.84 10.80
CA ALA A 222 0.30 -5.25 9.49
C ALA A 222 1.78 -5.29 9.05
N LEU A 223 2.69 -4.83 9.91
CA LEU A 223 4.13 -4.80 9.65
C LEU A 223 4.72 -6.21 9.50
N ARG A 224 4.31 -7.16 10.34
CA ARG A 224 4.67 -8.59 10.19
C ARG A 224 4.17 -9.17 8.87
N THR A 225 2.95 -8.83 8.47
CA THR A 225 2.38 -9.28 7.18
C THR A 225 3.16 -8.70 6.00
N ALA A 226 3.56 -7.43 6.06
CA ALA A 226 4.43 -6.82 5.05
C ALA A 226 5.80 -7.50 4.97
N ALA A 227 6.41 -7.83 6.12
CA ALA A 227 7.68 -8.55 6.17
C ALA A 227 7.58 -9.92 5.47
N VAL A 228 6.49 -10.68 5.72
CA VAL A 228 6.24 -11.97 5.06
C VAL A 228 6.08 -11.82 3.55
N GLN A 229 5.41 -10.76 3.08
CA GLN A 229 5.32 -10.48 1.65
C GLN A 229 6.70 -10.17 1.07
N LEU A 230 7.44 -9.23 1.66
CA LEU A 230 8.75 -8.78 1.16
C LEU A 230 9.82 -9.86 1.20
N ALA A 231 9.75 -10.81 2.13
CA ALA A 231 10.68 -11.95 2.21
C ALA A 231 10.64 -12.83 0.95
N ARG A 232 9.56 -12.78 0.17
CA ARG A 232 9.40 -13.52 -1.10
C ARG A 232 10.00 -12.79 -2.30
N SER A 233 10.26 -11.49 -2.17
CA SER A 233 10.76 -10.65 -3.25
C SER A 233 12.27 -10.76 -3.41
N ARG A 234 12.74 -10.78 -4.67
CA ARG A 234 14.17 -10.70 -5.03
C ARG A 234 14.64 -9.27 -5.35
N ALA A 235 13.76 -8.27 -5.20
CA ALA A 235 14.09 -6.88 -5.42
C ALA A 235 15.24 -6.40 -4.50
N ALA A 236 16.08 -5.53 -5.04
CA ALA A 236 17.15 -4.90 -4.29
C ALA A 236 16.62 -3.82 -3.33
N ASP A 237 15.63 -3.06 -3.79
CA ASP A 237 14.99 -1.99 -3.04
C ASP A 237 13.63 -2.46 -2.51
N ARG A 238 13.55 -2.79 -1.22
CA ARG A 238 12.32 -3.24 -0.55
C ARG A 238 11.78 -2.11 0.32
N GLN A 239 10.52 -1.74 0.14
CA GLN A 239 9.88 -0.65 0.87
C GLN A 239 8.54 -1.13 1.44
N VAL A 240 8.21 -0.71 2.65
CA VAL A 240 6.85 -0.74 3.19
C VAL A 240 6.35 0.69 3.20
N LEU A 241 5.17 0.94 2.64
CA LEU A 241 4.52 2.23 2.69
C LEU A 241 3.25 2.09 3.55
N LEU A 242 3.24 2.70 4.72
CA LEU A 242 2.14 2.65 5.68
C LEU A 242 1.26 3.89 5.55
N LEU A 243 -0.04 3.70 5.33
CA LEU A 243 -1.06 4.76 5.35
C LEU A 243 -1.88 4.60 6.63
N SER A 244 -1.61 5.39 7.66
CA SER A 244 -2.23 5.30 9.00
C SER A 244 -2.03 6.62 9.76
N ASP A 245 -2.82 6.85 10.80
CA ASP A 245 -2.54 7.88 11.82
C ASP A 245 -1.46 7.43 12.82
N GLY A 246 -1.06 6.15 12.78
CA GLY A 246 -0.01 5.59 13.60
C GLY A 246 -0.42 5.31 15.04
N LEU A 247 -1.71 5.37 15.38
CA LEU A 247 -2.21 5.14 16.74
C LEU A 247 -2.71 3.68 16.87
N PRO A 248 -1.91 2.76 17.45
CA PRO A 248 -2.35 1.40 17.66
C PRO A 248 -3.41 1.32 18.76
N THR A 249 -4.38 0.43 18.60
CA THR A 249 -5.31 0.05 19.69
C THR A 249 -5.12 -1.41 20.13
N GLU A 250 -4.57 -2.24 19.25
CA GLU A 250 -4.29 -3.67 19.49
C GLU A 250 -2.88 -4.02 19.01
N SER A 251 -1.87 -3.30 19.51
CA SER A 251 -0.46 -3.65 19.26
C SER A 251 0.38 -3.43 20.52
N PRO A 252 0.86 -4.50 21.17
CA PRO A 252 1.72 -4.40 22.35
C PRO A 252 3.01 -3.61 22.10
N ASP A 253 3.67 -3.81 20.95
CA ASP A 253 4.87 -3.06 20.56
C ASP A 253 5.02 -2.96 19.02
N PRO A 254 4.36 -1.99 18.36
CA PRO A 254 4.49 -1.81 16.92
C PRO A 254 5.88 -1.27 16.52
N VAL A 255 6.63 -0.64 17.44
CA VAL A 255 7.96 -0.12 17.18
C VAL A 255 8.96 -1.28 17.05
N ASP A 256 8.85 -2.33 17.87
CA ASP A 256 9.68 -3.53 17.70
C ASP A 256 9.40 -4.25 16.38
N ALA A 257 8.13 -4.31 15.95
CA ALA A 257 7.78 -4.83 14.63
C ALA A 257 8.41 -3.99 13.49
N ALA A 258 8.46 -2.67 13.63
CA ALA A 258 9.17 -1.78 12.70
C ALA A 258 10.70 -2.02 12.72
N ARG A 259 11.31 -2.20 13.90
CA ARG A 259 12.75 -2.56 14.00
C ARG A 259 13.03 -3.91 13.34
N ALA A 260 12.12 -4.87 13.46
CA ALA A 260 12.25 -6.18 12.82
C ALA A 260 12.24 -6.06 11.28
N LEU A 261 11.45 -5.14 10.71
CA LEU A 261 11.48 -4.85 9.27
C LEU A 261 12.83 -4.30 8.82
N ALA A 262 13.47 -3.43 9.60
CA ALA A 262 14.80 -2.90 9.27
C ALA A 262 15.88 -3.99 9.19
N ARG A 263 15.68 -5.14 9.87
CA ARG A 263 16.58 -6.31 9.77
C ARG A 263 16.45 -7.05 8.44
N VAL A 264 15.32 -6.94 7.75
CA VAL A 264 15.06 -7.58 6.46
C VAL A 264 15.13 -6.51 5.37
N PRO A 265 16.31 -6.23 4.78
CA PRO A 265 16.76 -4.97 4.16
C PRO A 265 15.65 -4.18 3.45
N ALA A 266 14.77 -3.57 4.24
CA ALA A 266 13.56 -2.90 3.83
C ALA A 266 13.41 -1.66 4.68
N ARG A 267 12.86 -0.61 4.09
CA ARG A 267 12.59 0.66 4.79
C ARG A 267 11.09 0.82 5.00
N LEU A 268 10.71 1.28 6.19
CA LEU A 268 9.34 1.67 6.49
C LEU A 268 9.16 3.16 6.24
N GLN A 269 8.34 3.48 5.24
CA GLN A 269 7.88 4.82 4.93
C GLN A 269 6.46 4.99 5.48
N VAL A 270 6.18 6.09 6.17
CA VAL A 270 4.86 6.34 6.77
C VAL A 270 4.23 7.58 6.13
N MET A 271 2.99 7.46 5.67
CA MET A 271 2.12 8.56 5.27
C MET A 271 1.13 8.80 6.41
N ALA A 272 1.42 9.83 7.20
CA ALA A 272 0.64 10.17 8.38
C ALA A 272 -0.68 10.82 7.95
N LEU A 273 -1.81 10.24 8.35
CA LEU A 273 -3.15 10.74 8.05
C LEU A 273 -3.60 11.89 8.97
N SER A 274 -2.89 12.13 10.07
CA SER A 274 -3.19 13.15 11.07
C SER A 274 -1.96 14.00 11.37
N ALA A 275 -2.17 15.29 11.60
CA ALA A 275 -1.17 16.24 12.05
C ALA A 275 -1.15 16.44 13.58
N GLU A 276 -1.99 15.70 14.31
CA GLU A 276 -2.00 15.72 15.77
C GLU A 276 -0.64 15.30 16.34
N GLU A 277 -0.25 15.90 17.46
CA GLU A 277 1.09 15.74 18.03
C GLU A 277 1.39 14.28 18.39
N GLU A 278 0.43 13.58 18.99
CA GLU A 278 0.56 12.17 19.37
C GLU A 278 0.70 11.25 18.14
N ALA A 279 -0.17 11.44 17.13
CA ALA A 279 -0.12 10.70 15.87
C ALA A 279 1.20 10.94 15.11
N SER A 280 1.63 12.20 15.04
CA SER A 280 2.89 12.61 14.41
C SER A 280 4.11 11.98 15.10
N ALA A 281 4.15 12.04 16.44
CA ALA A 281 5.22 11.43 17.22
C ALA A 281 5.27 9.90 17.04
N SER A 282 4.11 9.23 17.04
CA SER A 282 4.03 7.79 16.82
C SER A 282 4.49 7.39 15.40
N CYS A 283 4.01 8.10 14.36
CA CYS A 283 4.43 7.88 12.98
C CYS A 283 5.95 8.07 12.80
N ALA A 284 6.52 9.11 13.42
CA ALA A 284 7.96 9.37 13.39
C ALA A 284 8.76 8.25 14.07
N ALA A 285 8.30 7.76 15.23
CA ALA A 285 8.93 6.65 15.92
C ALA A 285 8.93 5.36 15.10
N LEU A 286 7.80 5.04 14.44
CA LEU A 286 7.69 3.88 13.54
C LEU A 286 8.63 3.99 12.35
N ALA A 287 8.61 5.12 11.63
CA ALA A 287 9.46 5.35 10.46
C ALA A 287 10.95 5.28 10.83
N ALA A 288 11.35 5.91 11.94
CA ALA A 288 12.73 5.88 12.43
C ALA A 288 13.17 4.46 12.79
N ALA A 289 12.33 3.69 13.50
CA ALA A 289 12.60 2.31 13.85
C ALA A 289 12.74 1.40 12.62
N GLY A 290 11.96 1.66 11.57
CA GLY A 290 12.03 0.95 10.30
C GLY A 290 13.00 1.54 9.27
N GLY A 291 13.82 2.53 9.64
CA GLY A 291 14.86 3.10 8.78
C GLY A 291 14.36 3.88 7.56
N GLY A 292 13.17 4.47 7.63
CA GLY A 292 12.61 5.32 6.59
C GLY A 292 12.17 6.70 7.11
N GLY A 293 11.24 7.34 6.39
CA GLY A 293 10.76 8.69 6.66
C GLY A 293 9.24 8.77 6.80
N VAL A 294 8.78 9.97 7.17
CA VAL A 294 7.36 10.31 7.30
C VAL A 294 7.01 11.43 6.33
N ALA A 295 5.86 11.33 5.68
CA ALA A 295 5.23 12.44 4.98
C ALA A 295 3.81 12.66 5.51
N LEU A 296 3.43 13.91 5.76
CA LEU A 296 2.07 14.25 6.16
C LEU A 296 1.13 14.18 4.95
N LEU A 297 -0.01 13.53 5.12
CA LEU A 297 -1.04 13.36 4.12
C LEU A 297 -2.39 13.83 4.67
N ASP A 298 -2.57 15.14 4.67
CA ASP A 298 -3.76 15.85 5.17
C ASP A 298 -4.94 15.81 4.21
N ARG A 299 -4.72 15.45 2.94
CA ARG A 299 -5.76 15.39 1.90
C ARG A 299 -5.42 14.43 0.76
N PRO A 300 -6.42 13.83 0.08
CA PRO A 300 -6.19 12.80 -0.93
C PRO A 300 -5.25 13.22 -2.07
N SER A 301 -5.36 14.45 -2.57
CA SER A 301 -4.56 14.98 -3.69
C SER A 301 -3.07 15.11 -3.39
N ARG A 302 -2.64 15.06 -2.12
CA ARG A 302 -1.22 15.05 -1.75
C ARG A 302 -0.55 13.68 -1.86
N ALA A 303 -1.32 12.60 -1.92
CA ALA A 303 -0.81 11.22 -2.01
C ALA A 303 0.27 11.05 -3.10
N PRO A 304 0.13 11.63 -4.32
CA PRO A 304 1.13 11.48 -5.37
C PRO A 304 2.45 12.16 -5.06
N ALA A 305 2.39 13.32 -4.40
CA ALA A 305 3.58 14.05 -3.98
C ALA A 305 4.30 13.30 -2.85
N ALA A 306 3.55 12.86 -1.84
CA ALA A 306 4.08 12.08 -0.72
C ALA A 306 4.75 10.76 -1.18
N VAL A 307 4.13 10.04 -2.13
CA VAL A 307 4.71 8.83 -2.72
C VAL A 307 6.05 9.12 -3.41
N ARG A 308 6.16 10.24 -4.14
CA ARG A 308 7.42 10.64 -4.79
C ARG A 308 8.49 11.07 -3.78
N GLU A 309 8.10 11.81 -2.76
CA GLU A 309 9.00 12.25 -1.69
C GLU A 309 9.62 11.05 -0.96
N LEU A 310 8.80 10.06 -0.59
CA LEU A 310 9.24 8.90 0.18
C LEU A 310 9.98 7.85 -0.67
N LEU A 311 9.69 7.75 -1.97
CA LEU A 311 10.23 6.68 -2.83
C LEU A 311 11.25 7.12 -3.89
N GLY A 312 11.46 8.42 -4.14
CA GLY A 312 12.43 8.93 -5.14
C GLY A 312 12.05 8.65 -6.59
#